data_AF-A0A3L6PRC0-F1
#
_entry.id   AF-A0A3L6PRC0-F1
#
_cell.length_a   1.000
_cell.length_b   1.000
_cell.length_c   1.000
_cell.angle_alpha   90.00
_cell.angle_beta   90.00
_cell.angle_gamma   90.00
#
_symmetry.space_group_name_H-M   'P 1'
#
loop_
_entity.id
_entity.type
_entity.pdbx_description
1 polymer ?
#
loop_
_entity_poly.entity_id
_entity_poly.type
_entity_poly.pdbx_seq_one_letter_code
_entity_poly.pdbx_strand_id
1 'polypeptide(L)'
;MLIDRSRLLPDSLGYIAHATPQELGAGLSVAFKHEQATGPGVLREWFCLVFQALFNRHLVLFSACPHDRRRFFINPTSVVDPLHLEYFEFAGRMIALALMHKMHVGFFFDRTLFLRLTGRSITLDDIVDADPSLHKSCKKILEMDPNLVDSNVLGLTFVREVVEVLGSRTIRELIPSGKDIVVTSQNRDNYISLLIQDRFINSTRRQLSYFIIGFSSFFDRGELGAKFFESLDATDFDRMLGGGCNDTIDVKEWRAYTDYRGYKEKDRQIKWFWEAVENMTVEQQRRLLFFWTSVKYLPSDGFSGLGCRLFIYRASSSRDHLPTSQTCFYHLNLPAYTSSSMMQSRLRMIVQEHMSSGFGVS
;
A
#
# COMPACT_ATOMS: atom_id res chain seq x y z
N MET A 1 9.49 -15.12 -13.88
CA MET A 1 8.79 -14.02 -14.57
C MET A 1 9.84 -13.05 -15.10
N LEU A 2 9.81 -12.73 -16.40
CA LEU A 2 10.73 -11.78 -17.02
C LEU A 2 9.98 -10.48 -17.29
N ILE A 3 10.31 -9.42 -16.54
CA ILE A 3 9.52 -8.19 -16.47
C ILE A 3 10.27 -7.04 -17.14
N ASP A 4 9.62 -6.31 -18.02
CA ASP A 4 10.11 -5.01 -18.51
C ASP A 4 9.71 -3.90 -17.52
N ARG A 5 10.68 -3.12 -17.00
CA ARG A 5 10.38 -2.01 -16.09
C ARG A 5 9.42 -0.99 -16.71
N SER A 6 9.46 -0.78 -18.03
CA SER A 6 8.56 0.13 -18.75
C SER A 6 7.14 -0.41 -18.88
N ARG A 7 6.97 -1.73 -18.75
CA ARG A 7 5.67 -2.44 -18.84
C ARG A 7 5.38 -3.23 -17.57
N LEU A 8 5.79 -2.71 -16.42
CA LEU A 8 5.73 -3.40 -15.13
C LEU A 8 4.35 -4.03 -14.85
N LEU A 9 3.28 -3.24 -14.96
CA LEU A 9 1.93 -3.71 -14.68
C LEU A 9 1.41 -4.71 -15.74
N PRO A 10 1.44 -4.41 -17.05
CA PRO A 10 1.01 -5.37 -18.07
C PRO A 10 1.77 -6.71 -18.03
N ASP A 11 3.10 -6.68 -17.89
CA ASP A 11 3.90 -7.90 -17.85
C ASP A 11 3.58 -8.70 -16.58
N SER A 12 3.47 -8.04 -15.41
CA SER A 12 3.12 -8.71 -14.15
C SER A 12 1.70 -9.29 -14.17
N LEU A 13 0.73 -8.55 -14.72
CA LEU A 13 -0.64 -9.00 -14.91
C LEU A 13 -0.67 -10.29 -15.75
N GLY A 14 0.03 -10.29 -16.89
CA GLY A 14 0.07 -11.45 -17.79
C GLY A 14 0.59 -12.73 -17.14
N TYR A 15 1.57 -12.63 -16.25
CA TYR A 15 2.07 -13.79 -15.51
C TYR A 15 1.15 -14.22 -14.35
N ILE A 16 0.58 -13.28 -13.60
CA ILE A 16 -0.10 -13.57 -12.34
C ILE A 16 -1.59 -13.87 -12.53
N ALA A 17 -2.24 -13.25 -13.53
CA ALA A 17 -3.67 -13.44 -13.79
C ALA A 17 -3.99 -14.89 -14.18
N HIS A 18 -3.13 -15.53 -14.97
CA HIS A 18 -3.36 -16.87 -15.50
C HIS A 18 -2.70 -17.99 -14.68
N ALA A 19 -1.79 -17.65 -13.77
CA ALA A 19 -1.14 -18.64 -12.94
C ALA A 19 -2.12 -19.22 -11.91
N THR A 20 -1.98 -20.52 -11.67
CA THR A 20 -2.73 -21.24 -10.65
C THR A 20 -2.19 -20.93 -9.25
N PRO A 21 -3.03 -21.04 -8.19
CA PRO A 21 -2.55 -20.85 -6.82
C PRO A 21 -1.38 -21.77 -6.43
N GLN A 22 -1.35 -22.99 -7.01
CA GLN A 22 -0.28 -23.97 -6.79
C GLN A 22 1.05 -23.51 -7.40
N GLU A 23 1.03 -23.02 -8.64
CA GLU A 23 2.24 -22.49 -9.32
C GLU A 23 2.81 -21.29 -8.59
N LEU A 24 1.94 -20.41 -8.10
CA LEU A 24 2.34 -19.22 -7.37
C LEU A 24 2.81 -19.55 -5.94
N GLY A 25 2.26 -20.59 -5.32
CA GLY A 25 2.69 -21.11 -4.02
C GLY A 25 4.03 -21.88 -4.07
N ALA A 26 4.41 -22.43 -5.22
CA ALA A 26 5.66 -23.18 -5.40
C ALA A 26 6.94 -22.31 -5.37
N GLY A 27 6.79 -20.99 -5.35
CA GLY A 27 7.87 -20.02 -5.23
C GLY A 27 7.99 -19.10 -6.45
N LEU A 28 8.07 -17.79 -6.20
CA LEU A 28 8.19 -16.77 -7.23
C LEU A 28 9.64 -16.41 -7.51
N SER A 29 9.99 -16.31 -8.80
CA SER A 29 11.27 -15.77 -9.25
C SER A 29 11.04 -14.70 -10.31
N VAL A 30 11.71 -13.56 -10.15
CA VAL A 30 11.61 -12.39 -11.02
C VAL A 30 12.98 -12.00 -11.53
N ALA A 31 13.04 -11.63 -12.80
CA ALA A 31 14.18 -10.97 -13.43
C ALA A 31 13.66 -9.78 -14.24
N PHE A 32 14.39 -8.66 -14.22
CA PHE A 32 14.10 -7.52 -15.08
C PHE A 32 14.86 -7.66 -16.40
N LYS A 33 14.21 -7.30 -17.52
CA LYS A 33 14.85 -7.33 -18.85
C LYS A 33 16.08 -6.43 -18.85
N HIS A 34 17.15 -6.92 -19.48
CA HIS A 34 18.45 -6.24 -19.58
C HIS A 34 19.21 -6.06 -18.24
N GLU A 35 18.75 -6.69 -17.16
CA GLU A 35 19.46 -6.71 -15.88
C GLU A 35 19.98 -8.12 -15.56
N GLN A 36 21.17 -8.20 -14.98
CA GLN A 36 21.78 -9.48 -14.56
C GLN A 36 21.31 -9.92 -13.16
N ALA A 37 20.71 -9.00 -12.38
CA ALA A 37 20.30 -9.27 -11.02
C ALA A 37 19.13 -10.26 -10.98
N THR A 38 19.24 -11.27 -10.10
CA THR A 38 18.19 -12.25 -9.82
C THR A 38 18.15 -12.58 -8.33
N GLY A 39 17.07 -13.22 -7.89
CA GLY A 39 16.93 -13.75 -6.54
C GLY A 39 16.00 -12.95 -5.63
N PRO A 40 16.03 -13.20 -4.30
CA PRO A 40 15.03 -12.67 -3.36
C PRO A 40 14.97 -11.15 -3.30
N GLY A 41 16.09 -10.46 -3.49
CA GLY A 41 16.13 -9.00 -3.50
C GLY A 41 15.38 -8.38 -4.68
N VAL A 42 15.44 -9.02 -5.84
CA VAL A 42 14.70 -8.61 -7.05
C VAL A 42 13.21 -8.90 -6.89
N LEU A 43 12.85 -10.04 -6.28
CA LEU A 43 11.46 -10.34 -5.95
C LEU A 43 10.85 -9.29 -5.02
N ARG A 44 11.57 -8.91 -3.95
CA ARG A 44 11.13 -7.87 -3.01
C ARG A 44 10.97 -6.50 -3.70
N GLU A 45 11.91 -6.13 -4.56
CA GLU A 45 11.83 -4.91 -5.36
C GLU A 45 10.59 -4.94 -6.26
N TRP A 46 10.38 -6.03 -6.99
CA TRP A 46 9.22 -6.19 -7.87
C TRP A 46 7.89 -6.01 -7.13
N PHE A 47 7.73 -6.64 -5.96
CA PHE A 47 6.55 -6.40 -5.12
C PHE A 47 6.38 -4.91 -4.82
N CYS A 48 7.42 -4.25 -4.32
CA CYS A 48 7.38 -2.83 -3.99
C CYS A 48 6.93 -1.97 -5.20
N LEU A 49 7.51 -2.21 -6.37
CA LEU A 49 7.19 -1.47 -7.59
C LEU A 49 5.75 -1.72 -8.06
N VAL A 50 5.29 -2.98 -8.06
CA VAL A 50 3.91 -3.31 -8.47
C VAL A 50 2.90 -2.67 -7.53
N PHE A 51 3.14 -2.72 -6.21
CA PHE A 51 2.27 -2.07 -5.23
C PHE A 51 2.24 -0.55 -5.40
N GLN A 52 3.39 0.09 -5.62
CA GLN A 52 3.45 1.52 -5.92
C GLN A 52 2.68 1.87 -7.20
N ALA A 53 2.71 1.01 -8.22
CA ALA A 53 1.99 1.22 -9.47
C ALA A 53 0.47 1.01 -9.32
N LEU A 54 0.04 -0.02 -8.58
CA LEU A 54 -1.38 -0.32 -8.31
C LEU A 54 -2.08 0.77 -7.50
N PHE A 55 -1.40 1.29 -6.48
CA PHE A 55 -1.93 2.36 -5.62
C PHE A 55 -1.56 3.76 -6.13
N ASN A 56 -1.06 3.86 -7.37
CA ASN A 56 -0.77 5.14 -8.00
C ASN A 56 -2.08 5.84 -8.39
N ARG A 57 -2.19 7.12 -8.06
CA ARG A 57 -3.32 7.99 -8.46
C ARG A 57 -3.60 8.01 -9.96
N HIS A 58 -2.60 7.75 -10.81
CA HIS A 58 -2.73 7.73 -12.27
C HIS A 58 -3.44 6.48 -12.80
N LEU A 59 -3.42 5.36 -12.07
CA LEU A 59 -4.12 4.14 -12.47
C LEU A 59 -5.59 4.15 -12.05
N VAL A 60 -5.99 5.09 -11.18
CA VAL A 60 -7.39 5.38 -10.81
C VAL A 60 -8.14 4.20 -10.15
N LEU A 61 -7.47 3.08 -9.82
CA LEU A 61 -8.09 1.92 -9.15
C LEU A 61 -8.48 2.22 -7.70
N PHE A 62 -7.54 2.81 -6.95
CA PHE A 62 -7.72 3.10 -5.53
C PHE A 62 -7.55 4.59 -5.27
N SER A 63 -8.21 5.08 -4.23
CA SER A 63 -8.09 6.45 -3.74
C SER A 63 -7.52 6.44 -2.33
N ALA A 64 -6.56 7.31 -2.07
CA ALA A 64 -6.00 7.48 -0.74
C ALA A 64 -6.98 8.25 0.16
N CYS A 65 -7.02 7.90 1.45
CA CYS A 65 -7.79 8.63 2.45
C CYS A 65 -7.21 10.05 2.61
N PRO A 66 -8.03 11.10 2.79
CA PRO A 66 -7.53 12.48 2.86
C PRO A 66 -6.52 12.74 3.98
N HIS A 67 -6.64 12.02 5.10
CA HIS A 67 -5.80 12.19 6.28
C HIS A 67 -4.69 11.14 6.43
N ASP A 68 -4.73 10.05 5.65
CA ASP A 68 -3.69 9.01 5.63
C ASP A 68 -3.44 8.55 4.19
N ARG A 69 -2.29 8.96 3.64
CA ARG A 69 -1.90 8.67 2.25
C ARG A 69 -1.49 7.21 2.01
N ARG A 70 -1.38 6.39 3.07
CA ARG A 70 -1.11 4.95 2.96
C ARG A 70 -2.37 4.11 3.08
N ARG A 71 -3.51 4.70 3.47
CA ARG A 71 -4.81 4.01 3.55
C ARG A 71 -5.63 4.26 2.30
N PHE A 72 -6.12 3.20 1.69
CA PHE A 72 -6.79 3.25 0.40
C PHE A 72 -8.17 2.60 0.43
N PHE A 73 -9.10 3.22 -0.30
CA PHE A 73 -10.42 2.67 -0.63
C PHE A 73 -10.55 2.47 -2.14
N ILE A 74 -11.49 1.62 -2.56
CA ILE A 74 -11.77 1.42 -4.00
C ILE A 74 -12.29 2.72 -4.59
N ASN A 75 -11.69 3.15 -5.69
CA ASN A 75 -12.17 4.30 -6.41
C ASN A 75 -13.34 3.92 -7.35
N PRO A 76 -14.54 4.45 -7.14
CA PRO A 76 -15.69 4.17 -8.01
C PRO A 76 -15.47 4.68 -9.45
N THR A 77 -14.59 5.66 -9.68
CA THR A 77 -14.30 6.18 -11.02
C THR A 77 -13.32 5.31 -11.82
N SER A 78 -12.81 4.21 -11.24
CA SER A 78 -11.94 3.25 -11.93
C SER A 78 -12.50 2.72 -13.26
N VAL A 79 -13.82 2.77 -13.45
CA VAL A 79 -14.51 2.43 -14.71
C VAL A 79 -14.02 3.21 -15.94
N VAL A 80 -13.25 4.30 -15.75
CA VAL A 80 -12.55 5.00 -16.84
C VAL A 80 -11.57 4.11 -17.60
N ASP A 81 -10.99 3.11 -16.92
CA ASP A 81 -10.06 2.16 -17.51
C ASP A 81 -10.83 0.89 -17.91
N PRO A 82 -10.86 0.51 -19.20
CA PRO A 82 -11.51 -0.71 -19.65
C PRO A 82 -10.98 -1.98 -18.95
N LEU A 83 -9.72 -1.99 -18.51
CA LEU A 83 -9.09 -3.14 -17.85
C LEU A 83 -9.21 -3.09 -16.32
N HIS A 84 -9.97 -2.13 -15.75
CA HIS A 84 -9.98 -1.91 -14.31
C HIS A 84 -10.36 -3.16 -13.50
N LEU A 85 -11.32 -3.97 -13.98
CA LEU A 85 -11.76 -5.19 -13.30
C LEU A 85 -10.66 -6.25 -13.24
N GLU A 86 -9.92 -6.42 -14.34
CA GLU A 86 -8.77 -7.34 -14.42
C GLU A 86 -7.66 -6.88 -13.47
N TYR A 87 -7.43 -5.57 -13.39
CA TYR A 87 -6.50 -5.01 -12.42
C TYR A 87 -6.97 -5.16 -10.98
N PHE A 88 -8.28 -5.11 -10.68
CA PHE A 88 -8.77 -5.40 -9.33
C PHE A 88 -8.57 -6.86 -8.95
N GLU A 89 -8.85 -7.81 -9.85
CA GLU A 89 -8.53 -9.22 -9.61
C GLU A 89 -7.03 -9.41 -9.38
N PHE A 90 -6.19 -8.81 -10.24
CA PHE A 90 -4.75 -8.84 -10.07
C PHE A 90 -4.29 -8.22 -8.76
N ALA A 91 -4.83 -7.08 -8.35
CA ALA A 91 -4.53 -6.45 -7.06
C ALA A 91 -4.91 -7.38 -5.89
N GLY A 92 -6.06 -8.05 -5.97
CA GLY A 92 -6.47 -9.07 -5.01
C GLY A 92 -5.43 -10.20 -4.91
N ARG A 93 -5.01 -10.74 -6.05
CA ARG A 93 -3.97 -11.78 -6.11
C ARG A 93 -2.64 -11.30 -5.53
N MET A 94 -2.22 -10.09 -5.87
CA MET A 94 -0.97 -9.50 -5.39
C MET A 94 -0.96 -9.32 -3.88
N ILE A 95 -2.06 -8.88 -3.28
CA ILE A 95 -2.19 -8.79 -1.82
C ILE A 95 -2.09 -10.18 -1.19
N ALA A 96 -2.80 -11.17 -1.71
CA ALA A 96 -2.74 -12.53 -1.19
C ALA A 96 -1.31 -13.11 -1.26
N LEU A 97 -0.61 -12.90 -2.38
CA LEU A 97 0.80 -13.27 -2.53
C LEU A 97 1.71 -12.55 -1.54
N ALA A 98 1.47 -11.25 -1.30
CA ALA A 98 2.24 -10.50 -0.33
C ALA A 98 2.08 -11.11 1.08
N LEU A 99 0.86 -11.49 1.47
CA LEU A 99 0.60 -12.16 2.75
C LEU A 99 1.30 -13.53 2.82
N MET A 100 1.20 -14.35 1.78
CA MET A 100 1.85 -15.68 1.73
C MET A 100 3.38 -15.59 1.85
N HIS A 101 3.99 -14.61 1.18
CA HIS A 101 5.43 -14.40 1.20
C HIS A 101 5.91 -13.51 2.37
N LYS A 102 5.01 -13.10 3.27
CA LYS A 102 5.29 -12.18 4.40
C LYS A 102 5.97 -10.88 3.92
N MET A 103 5.50 -10.37 2.80
CA MET A 103 5.96 -9.12 2.20
C MET A 103 5.20 -7.93 2.78
N HIS A 104 5.92 -7.04 3.46
CA HIS A 104 5.35 -5.81 3.98
C HIS A 104 5.47 -4.70 2.94
N VAL A 105 4.31 -4.25 2.45
CA VAL A 105 4.19 -3.33 1.31
C VAL A 105 3.87 -1.90 1.74
N GLY A 106 3.41 -1.73 3.00
CA GLY A 106 3.13 -0.44 3.62
C GLY A 106 2.00 0.35 2.96
N PHE A 107 1.04 -0.38 2.39
CA PHE A 107 -0.26 0.10 1.98
C PHE A 107 -1.30 -0.61 2.85
N PHE A 108 -2.32 0.12 3.23
CA PHE A 108 -3.37 -0.33 4.13
C PHE A 108 -4.72 -0.16 3.47
N PHE A 109 -5.67 -1.00 3.85
CA PHE A 109 -7.05 -0.77 3.49
C PHE A 109 -7.66 0.23 4.44
N ASP A 110 -8.50 1.11 3.90
CA ASP A 110 -9.37 1.88 4.74
C ASP A 110 -10.39 0.95 5.42
N ARG A 111 -11.06 1.48 6.44
CA ARG A 111 -12.02 0.73 7.24
C ARG A 111 -13.19 0.19 6.41
N THR A 112 -13.67 0.95 5.41
CA THR A 112 -14.76 0.51 4.53
C THR A 112 -14.32 -0.67 3.67
N LEU A 113 -13.15 -0.61 3.00
CA LEU A 113 -12.66 -1.72 2.20
C LEU A 113 -12.41 -2.98 3.05
N PHE A 114 -11.83 -2.82 4.24
CA PHE A 114 -11.63 -3.95 5.17
C PHE A 114 -12.94 -4.63 5.58
N LEU A 115 -13.94 -3.86 6.01
CA LEU A 115 -15.25 -4.39 6.41
C LEU A 115 -15.92 -5.11 5.23
N ARG A 116 -15.78 -4.56 4.03
CA ARG A 116 -16.33 -5.14 2.80
C ARG A 116 -15.66 -6.44 2.40
N LEU A 117 -14.34 -6.52 2.54
CA LEU A 117 -13.58 -7.74 2.32
C LEU A 117 -13.97 -8.86 3.29
N THR A 118 -14.26 -8.50 4.55
CA THR A 118 -14.65 -9.44 5.62
C THR A 118 -16.16 -9.69 5.72
N GLY A 119 -16.97 -9.16 4.79
CA GLY A 119 -18.42 -9.37 4.75
C GLY A 119 -19.20 -8.65 5.86
N ARG A 120 -18.59 -7.67 6.53
CA ARG A 120 -19.19 -6.87 7.61
C ARG A 120 -19.91 -5.64 7.03
N SER A 121 -20.92 -5.15 7.75
CA SER A 121 -21.67 -3.95 7.36
C SER A 121 -20.87 -2.68 7.61
N ILE A 122 -21.17 -1.64 6.83
CA ILE A 122 -20.60 -0.29 6.99
C ILE A 122 -21.63 0.58 7.70
N THR A 123 -21.16 1.32 8.71
CA THR A 123 -21.90 2.36 9.43
C THR A 123 -21.38 3.75 9.05
N LEU A 124 -22.05 4.80 9.54
CA LEU A 124 -21.60 6.18 9.30
C LEU A 124 -20.18 6.41 9.83
N ASP A 125 -19.85 5.97 11.04
CA ASP A 125 -18.53 6.24 11.60
C ASP A 125 -17.40 5.50 10.88
N ASP A 126 -17.70 4.41 10.16
CA ASP A 126 -16.70 3.68 9.38
C ASP A 126 -16.22 4.45 8.13
N ILE A 127 -16.98 5.45 7.65
CA ILE A 127 -16.63 6.23 6.45
C ILE A 127 -15.80 7.49 6.75
N VAL A 128 -15.52 7.78 8.03
CA VAL A 128 -14.88 9.04 8.46
C VAL A 128 -13.53 9.28 7.79
N ASP A 129 -12.74 8.22 7.59
CA ASP A 129 -11.42 8.33 6.97
C ASP A 129 -11.50 8.39 5.45
N ALA A 130 -12.45 7.69 4.83
CA ALA A 130 -12.59 7.61 3.39
C ALA A 130 -13.29 8.87 2.81
N ASP A 131 -14.29 9.40 3.50
CA ASP A 131 -14.92 10.68 3.18
C ASP A 131 -15.33 11.47 4.44
N PRO A 132 -14.40 12.26 5.01
CA PRO A 132 -14.67 13.11 6.16
C PRO A 132 -15.77 14.16 5.91
N SER A 133 -15.94 14.60 4.66
CA SER A 133 -16.90 15.64 4.29
C SER A 133 -18.33 15.09 4.30
N LEU A 134 -18.53 13.91 3.71
CA LEU A 134 -19.80 13.20 3.74
C LEU A 134 -20.14 12.79 5.18
N HIS A 135 -19.18 12.26 5.94
CA HIS A 135 -19.36 11.92 7.35
C HIS A 135 -19.88 13.10 8.17
N LYS A 136 -19.20 14.25 8.07
CA LYS A 136 -19.60 15.48 8.76
C LYS A 136 -20.98 15.97 8.33
N SER A 137 -21.31 15.87 7.05
CA SER A 137 -22.60 16.30 6.51
C SER A 137 -23.74 15.40 7.01
N CYS A 138 -23.55 14.09 7.01
CA CYS A 138 -24.52 13.13 7.56
C CYS A 138 -24.71 13.31 9.06
N LYS A 139 -23.64 13.50 9.86
CA LYS A 139 -23.77 13.79 11.30
C LYS A 139 -24.59 15.05 11.55
N LYS A 140 -24.34 16.11 10.79
CA LYS A 140 -25.15 17.34 10.89
C LYS A 140 -26.64 17.11 10.63
N ILE A 141 -27.00 16.25 9.66
CA ILE A 141 -28.40 15.93 9.36
C ILE A 141 -29.04 15.14 10.51
N LEU A 142 -28.31 14.19 11.11
CA LEU A 142 -28.77 13.39 12.26
C LEU A 142 -28.95 14.24 13.53
N GLU A 143 -28.09 15.23 13.74
CA GLU A 143 -28.09 16.06 14.94
C GLU A 143 -29.00 17.30 14.79
N MET A 144 -29.47 17.60 13.58
CA MET A 144 -30.32 18.76 13.32
C MET A 144 -31.67 18.66 14.04
N ASP A 145 -32.20 19.81 14.46
CA ASP A 145 -33.53 19.91 15.06
C ASP A 145 -34.59 19.29 14.14
N PRO A 146 -35.45 18.39 14.63
CA PRO A 146 -36.48 17.73 13.83
C PRO A 146 -37.37 18.69 13.04
N ASN A 147 -37.77 19.82 13.65
CA ASN A 147 -38.66 20.78 12.98
C ASN A 147 -37.97 21.48 11.82
N LEU A 148 -36.66 21.72 11.91
CA LEU A 148 -35.87 22.30 10.80
C LEU A 148 -35.70 21.31 9.65
N VAL A 149 -35.51 20.01 9.94
CA VAL A 149 -35.46 18.98 8.90
C VAL A 149 -36.83 18.88 8.21
N ASP A 150 -37.90 18.83 8.99
CA ASP A 150 -39.28 18.68 8.49
C ASP A 150 -39.78 19.92 7.76
N SER A 151 -39.21 21.11 8.01
CA SER A 151 -39.47 22.31 7.21
C SER A 151 -38.82 22.27 5.82
N ASN A 152 -38.14 21.18 5.46
CA ASN A 152 -37.46 20.95 4.19
C ASN A 152 -36.46 22.07 3.82
N VAL A 153 -35.82 22.69 4.81
CA VAL A 153 -34.87 23.80 4.57
C VAL A 153 -33.63 23.36 3.78
N LEU A 154 -33.28 22.08 3.88
CA LEU A 154 -32.13 21.50 3.19
C LEU A 154 -32.44 21.07 1.75
N GLY A 155 -33.71 21.01 1.35
CA GLY A 155 -34.12 20.56 0.02
C GLY A 155 -33.67 19.14 -0.33
N LEU A 156 -33.52 18.26 0.67
CA LEU A 156 -33.02 16.90 0.48
C LEU A 156 -34.16 15.96 0.09
N THR A 157 -33.91 15.14 -0.92
CA THR A 157 -34.78 14.02 -1.30
C THR A 157 -33.93 12.74 -1.36
N PHE A 158 -34.55 11.58 -1.54
CA PHE A 158 -33.88 10.27 -1.59
C PHE A 158 -33.12 10.05 -2.90
N VAL A 159 -32.23 10.98 -3.23
CA VAL A 159 -31.36 10.95 -4.40
C VAL A 159 -29.93 11.30 -4.02
N ARG A 160 -28.99 10.87 -4.85
CA ARG A 160 -27.58 11.24 -4.77
C ARG A 160 -27.11 11.78 -6.12
N GLU A 161 -26.41 12.91 -6.09
CA GLU A 161 -25.67 13.40 -7.25
C GLU A 161 -24.39 12.57 -7.44
N VAL A 162 -24.21 12.04 -8.65
CA VAL A 162 -23.06 11.25 -9.04
C VAL A 162 -22.33 12.00 -10.15
N VAL A 163 -21.02 12.20 -9.95
CA VAL A 163 -20.16 12.72 -11.02
C VAL A 163 -19.67 11.53 -11.82
N GLU A 164 -20.06 11.48 -13.10
CA GLU A 164 -19.61 10.45 -14.02
C GLU A 164 -18.22 10.75 -14.59
N VAL A 165 -17.69 9.76 -15.30
CA VAL A 165 -16.35 9.75 -15.91
C VAL A 165 -16.03 11.00 -16.74
N LEU A 166 -17.03 11.59 -17.40
CA LEU A 166 -16.87 12.75 -18.29
C LEU A 166 -17.20 14.08 -17.59
N GLY A 167 -17.38 14.07 -16.27
CA GLY A 167 -17.77 15.26 -15.49
C GLY A 167 -19.26 15.61 -15.58
N SER A 168 -20.06 14.82 -16.30
CA SER A 168 -21.52 14.91 -16.25
C SER A 168 -22.01 14.56 -14.84
N ARG A 169 -22.93 15.38 -14.33
CA ARG A 169 -23.62 15.12 -13.07
C ARG A 169 -24.93 14.40 -13.37
N THR A 170 -25.07 13.19 -12.86
CA THR A 170 -26.32 12.42 -12.95
C THR A 170 -26.93 12.25 -11.57
N ILE A 171 -28.26 12.19 -11.53
CA ILE A 171 -29.01 11.97 -10.30
C ILE A 171 -29.35 10.49 -10.23
N ARG A 172 -28.97 9.85 -9.13
CA ARG A 172 -29.31 8.47 -8.83
C ARG A 172 -30.35 8.44 -7.71
N GLU A 173 -31.49 7.82 -7.96
CA GLU A 173 -32.48 7.59 -6.90
C GLU A 173 -32.01 6.48 -5.97
N LEU A 174 -32.09 6.71 -4.66
CA LEU A 174 -31.71 5.75 -3.61
C LEU A 174 -32.83 4.73 -3.32
N ILE A 175 -34.07 5.13 -3.61
CA ILE A 175 -35.29 4.31 -3.56
C ILE A 175 -36.13 4.63 -4.80
N PRO A 176 -37.07 3.75 -5.21
CA PRO A 176 -38.00 4.07 -6.29
C PRO A 176 -38.76 5.37 -6.03
N SER A 177 -38.79 6.27 -7.02
CA SER A 177 -39.41 7.60 -6.91
C SER A 177 -38.77 8.47 -5.82
N GLY A 178 -37.49 8.23 -5.51
CA GLY A 178 -36.77 8.91 -4.44
C GLY A 178 -36.64 10.41 -4.64
N LYS A 179 -36.71 10.90 -5.89
CA LYS A 179 -36.70 12.34 -6.20
C LYS A 179 -37.89 13.10 -5.59
N ASP A 180 -39.03 12.42 -5.42
CA ASP A 180 -40.29 13.00 -4.96
C ASP A 180 -40.49 12.81 -3.45
N ILE A 181 -39.59 12.06 -2.79
CA ILE A 181 -39.66 11.74 -1.37
C ILE A 181 -38.69 12.64 -0.61
N VAL A 182 -39.24 13.57 0.17
CA VAL A 182 -38.47 14.52 1.00
C VAL A 182 -37.88 13.80 2.22
N VAL A 183 -36.66 14.21 2.59
CA VAL A 183 -36.02 13.76 3.82
C VAL A 183 -36.61 14.51 5.01
N THR A 184 -37.13 13.75 5.97
CA THR A 184 -37.78 14.22 7.19
C THR A 184 -37.04 13.70 8.42
N SER A 185 -37.36 14.24 9.59
CA SER A 185 -36.85 13.77 10.89
C SER A 185 -37.09 12.28 11.14
N GLN A 186 -38.19 11.73 10.60
CA GLN A 186 -38.57 10.32 10.74
C GLN A 186 -37.81 9.38 9.80
N ASN A 187 -37.34 9.87 8.64
CA ASN A 187 -36.73 9.03 7.61
C ASN A 187 -35.23 9.33 7.35
N ARG A 188 -34.66 10.34 8.01
CA ARG A 188 -33.25 10.77 7.82
C ARG A 188 -32.23 9.67 8.07
N ASP A 189 -32.46 8.79 9.05
CA ASP A 189 -31.58 7.65 9.32
C ASP A 189 -31.53 6.69 8.13
N ASN A 190 -32.69 6.40 7.54
CA ASN A 190 -32.79 5.57 6.34
C ASN A 190 -32.12 6.25 5.13
N TYR A 191 -32.34 7.56 4.95
CA TYR A 191 -31.67 8.34 3.90
C TYR A 191 -30.14 8.22 4.00
N ILE A 192 -29.57 8.42 5.19
CA ILE A 192 -28.13 8.35 5.42
C ILE A 192 -27.59 6.93 5.22
N SER A 193 -28.30 5.92 5.72
CA SER A 193 -27.95 4.51 5.49
C SER A 193 -27.86 4.20 3.99
N LEU A 194 -28.87 4.62 3.21
CA LEU A 194 -28.91 4.41 1.77
C LEU A 194 -27.83 5.21 1.01
N LEU A 195 -27.50 6.42 1.45
CA LEU A 195 -26.39 7.19 0.90
C LEU A 195 -25.05 6.46 1.06
N ILE A 196 -24.80 5.92 2.26
CA ILE A 196 -23.59 5.15 2.56
C ILE A 196 -23.55 3.86 1.73
N GLN A 197 -24.68 3.15 1.66
CA GLN A 197 -24.78 1.95 0.83
C GLN A 197 -24.56 2.26 -0.66
N ASP A 198 -25.19 3.28 -1.22
CA ASP A 198 -24.99 3.57 -2.63
C ASP A 198 -23.52 3.91 -2.94
N ARG A 199 -22.90 4.75 -2.10
CA ARG A 199 -21.54 5.24 -2.35
C ARG A 199 -20.44 4.22 -2.11
N PHE A 200 -20.46 3.50 -0.99
CA PHE A 200 -19.37 2.61 -0.57
C PHE A 200 -19.63 1.13 -0.88
N ILE A 201 -20.87 0.77 -1.20
CA ILE A 201 -21.26 -0.62 -1.47
C ILE A 201 -21.65 -0.80 -2.94
N ASN A 202 -22.66 -0.08 -3.42
CA ASN A 202 -23.22 -0.32 -4.75
C ASN A 202 -22.29 0.19 -5.85
N SER A 203 -21.72 1.38 -5.68
CA SER A 203 -20.85 2.03 -6.68
C SER A 203 -19.54 1.29 -6.93
N THR A 204 -19.11 0.43 -6.00
CA THR A 204 -17.84 -0.30 -6.05
C THR A 204 -18.03 -1.83 -6.08
N ARG A 205 -19.28 -2.30 -6.20
CA ARG A 205 -19.63 -3.73 -6.05
C ARG A 205 -18.88 -4.63 -7.03
N ARG A 206 -18.75 -4.23 -8.30
CA ARG A 206 -18.08 -5.02 -9.34
C ARG A 206 -16.56 -5.06 -9.12
N GLN A 207 -15.96 -3.91 -8.81
CA GLN A 207 -14.55 -3.79 -8.49
C GLN A 207 -14.19 -4.70 -7.30
N LEU A 208 -14.96 -4.60 -6.22
CA LEU A 208 -14.78 -5.43 -5.04
C LEU A 208 -14.94 -6.92 -5.35
N SER A 209 -15.92 -7.33 -6.17
CA SER A 209 -16.10 -8.74 -6.49
C SER A 209 -14.89 -9.33 -7.24
N TYR A 210 -14.32 -8.59 -8.18
CA TYR A 210 -13.09 -9.03 -8.88
C TYR A 210 -11.90 -9.07 -7.93
N PHE A 211 -11.75 -8.05 -7.07
CA PHE A 211 -10.73 -8.05 -6.03
C PHE A 211 -10.84 -9.28 -5.11
N ILE A 212 -12.03 -9.62 -4.64
CA ILE A 212 -12.28 -10.80 -3.80
C ILE A 212 -11.97 -12.09 -4.55
N ILE A 213 -12.31 -12.21 -5.84
CA ILE A 213 -11.97 -13.39 -6.65
C ILE A 213 -10.45 -13.63 -6.64
N GLY A 214 -9.66 -12.57 -6.86
CA GLY A 214 -8.21 -12.66 -6.87
C GLY A 214 -7.60 -12.85 -5.48
N PHE A 215 -8.13 -12.17 -4.46
CA PHE A 215 -7.65 -12.31 -3.08
C PHE A 215 -7.91 -13.73 -2.56
N SER A 216 -9.13 -14.22 -2.74
CA SER A 216 -9.57 -15.53 -2.24
C SER A 216 -9.06 -16.71 -3.05
N SER A 217 -8.33 -16.51 -4.16
CA SER A 217 -7.83 -17.64 -4.97
C SER A 217 -6.78 -18.48 -4.25
N PHE A 218 -6.11 -17.93 -3.24
CA PHE A 218 -5.03 -18.59 -2.50
C PHE A 218 -5.45 -19.16 -1.14
N PHE A 219 -6.63 -18.76 -0.67
CA PHE A 219 -7.17 -19.26 0.59
C PHE A 219 -8.01 -20.51 0.29
N ASP A 220 -7.84 -21.54 1.12
CA ASP A 220 -8.69 -22.71 1.04
C ASP A 220 -10.16 -22.28 1.16
N ARG A 221 -11.02 -22.69 0.21
CA ARG A 221 -12.46 -22.39 0.26
C ARG A 221 -13.18 -23.21 1.34
N GLY A 222 -12.46 -24.08 2.04
CA GLY A 222 -12.93 -24.80 3.22
C GLY A 222 -13.06 -23.92 4.47
N GLU A 223 -13.29 -24.59 5.59
CA GLU A 223 -13.58 -23.99 6.89
C GLU A 223 -12.46 -23.07 7.42
N LEU A 224 -11.21 -23.35 7.04
CA LEU A 224 -10.04 -22.57 7.44
C LEU A 224 -10.01 -21.16 6.82
N GLY A 225 -10.37 -21.04 5.54
CA GLY A 225 -10.47 -19.73 4.89
C GLY A 225 -11.59 -18.88 5.51
N ALA A 226 -12.75 -19.48 5.75
CA ALA A 226 -13.86 -18.80 6.42
C ALA A 226 -13.46 -18.31 7.82
N LYS A 227 -12.84 -19.18 8.64
CA LYS A 227 -12.34 -18.82 9.97
C LYS A 227 -11.27 -17.73 9.93
N PHE A 228 -10.40 -17.73 8.91
CA PHE A 228 -9.41 -16.67 8.73
C PHE A 228 -10.10 -15.31 8.60
N PHE A 229 -11.06 -15.15 7.69
CA PHE A 229 -11.76 -13.87 7.53
C PHE A 229 -12.65 -13.49 8.71
N GLU A 230 -13.25 -14.47 9.38
CA GLU A 230 -14.12 -14.23 10.53
C GLU A 230 -13.33 -13.68 11.74
N SER A 231 -12.18 -14.29 12.02
CA SER A 231 -11.29 -13.91 13.13
C SER A 231 -10.36 -12.73 12.84
N LEU A 232 -10.19 -12.37 11.56
CA LEU A 232 -9.35 -11.26 11.17
C LEU A 232 -9.94 -9.94 11.64
N ASP A 233 -9.14 -9.18 12.40
CA ASP A 233 -9.42 -7.79 12.72
C ASP A 233 -8.58 -6.84 11.85
N ALA A 234 -8.98 -5.57 11.82
CA ALA A 234 -8.35 -4.56 10.96
C ALA A 234 -6.90 -4.29 11.38
N THR A 235 -6.59 -4.37 12.68
CA THR A 235 -5.26 -4.07 13.22
C THR A 235 -4.28 -5.18 12.88
N ASP A 236 -4.71 -6.43 13.00
CA ASP A 236 -3.94 -7.60 12.59
C ASP A 236 -3.71 -7.59 11.08
N PHE A 237 -4.73 -7.27 10.29
CA PHE A 237 -4.58 -7.17 8.85
C PHE A 237 -3.58 -6.07 8.44
N ASP A 238 -3.67 -4.89 9.06
CA ASP A 238 -2.72 -3.81 8.86
C ASP A 238 -1.30 -4.25 9.23
N ARG A 239 -1.13 -4.96 10.34
CA ARG A 239 0.17 -5.50 10.77
C ARG A 239 0.74 -6.50 9.76
N MET A 240 -0.11 -7.32 9.14
CA MET A 240 0.34 -8.24 8.09
C MET A 240 0.84 -7.48 6.84
N LEU A 241 0.13 -6.44 6.39
CA LEU A 241 0.47 -5.67 5.18
C LEU A 241 1.57 -4.63 5.40
N GLY A 242 1.59 -3.96 6.55
CA GLY A 242 2.49 -2.86 6.87
C GLY A 242 3.69 -3.27 7.73
N GLY A 243 3.67 -4.47 8.32
CA GLY A 243 4.68 -4.90 9.26
C GLY A 243 4.56 -4.19 10.61
N GLY A 244 5.69 -3.78 11.19
CA GLY A 244 5.70 -3.02 12.44
C GLY A 244 5.03 -1.65 12.25
N CYS A 245 4.06 -1.35 13.12
CA CYS A 245 3.22 -0.15 13.07
C CYS A 245 3.96 1.17 13.38
N ASN A 246 5.30 1.13 13.50
CA ASN A 246 6.08 2.31 13.84
C ASN A 246 6.37 3.14 12.59
N ASP A 247 5.90 4.40 12.62
CA ASP A 247 6.23 5.40 11.61
C ASP A 247 7.68 5.88 11.65
N THR A 248 8.53 5.21 12.44
CA THR A 248 9.94 5.53 12.67
C THR A 248 10.78 4.26 12.57
N ILE A 249 12.00 4.37 12.06
CA ILE A 249 13.00 3.29 12.08
C ILE A 249 13.88 3.49 13.32
N ASP A 250 13.99 2.47 14.17
CA ASP A 250 14.95 2.50 15.28
C ASP A 250 16.37 2.31 14.73
N VAL A 251 17.11 3.40 14.60
CA VAL A 251 18.49 3.40 14.10
C VAL A 251 19.44 2.67 15.05
N LYS A 252 19.14 2.62 16.36
CA LYS A 252 19.97 1.89 17.33
C LYS A 252 19.81 0.39 17.13
N GLU A 253 18.57 -0.09 16.97
CA GLU A 253 18.31 -1.48 16.63
C GLU A 253 18.95 -1.84 15.28
N TRP A 254 18.79 -0.98 14.27
CA TRP A 254 19.40 -1.15 12.95
C TRP A 254 20.92 -1.35 13.07
N ARG A 255 21.58 -0.48 13.84
CA ARG A 255 23.02 -0.56 14.08
C ARG A 255 23.41 -1.82 14.84
N ALA A 256 22.66 -2.21 15.87
CA ALA A 256 22.92 -3.43 16.64
C ALA A 256 22.75 -4.71 15.80
N TYR A 257 21.89 -4.66 14.78
CA TYR A 257 21.63 -5.77 13.87
C TYR A 257 22.52 -5.77 12.61
N THR A 258 23.50 -4.85 12.55
CA THR A 258 24.45 -4.72 11.44
C THR A 258 25.86 -5.16 11.84
N ASP A 259 26.44 -6.06 11.07
CA ASP A 259 27.83 -6.50 11.20
C ASP A 259 28.74 -5.84 10.16
N TYR A 260 30.04 -5.83 10.44
CA TYR A 260 31.04 -5.13 9.63
C TYR A 260 32.10 -6.09 9.10
N ARG A 261 32.41 -6.01 7.81
CA ARG A 261 33.43 -6.83 7.13
C ARG A 261 34.46 -5.94 6.46
N GLY A 262 35.72 -6.02 6.89
CA GLY A 262 36.78 -5.09 6.45
C GLY A 262 36.72 -3.70 7.09
N TYR A 263 35.70 -3.46 7.93
CA TYR A 263 35.62 -2.37 8.89
C TYR A 263 35.45 -2.91 10.31
N LYS A 264 35.74 -2.08 11.30
CA LYS A 264 35.37 -2.26 12.70
C LYS A 264 34.35 -1.21 13.10
N GLU A 265 33.51 -1.51 14.07
CA GLU A 265 32.47 -0.58 14.55
C GLU A 265 33.04 0.80 14.98
N LYS A 266 34.27 0.81 15.50
CA LYS A 266 34.95 2.04 15.95
C LYS A 266 35.58 2.86 14.83
N ASP A 267 35.59 2.36 13.59
CA ASP A 267 36.20 3.06 12.45
C ASP A 267 35.45 4.35 12.12
N ARG A 268 36.18 5.35 11.63
CA ARG A 268 35.63 6.69 11.35
C ARG A 268 34.49 6.63 10.33
N GLN A 269 34.63 5.81 9.29
CA GLN A 269 33.62 5.65 8.25
C GLN A 269 32.30 5.08 8.80
N ILE A 270 32.37 4.10 9.69
CA ILE A 270 31.16 3.51 10.31
C ILE A 270 30.47 4.53 11.23
N LYS A 271 31.24 5.30 12.00
CA LYS A 271 30.68 6.41 12.80
C LYS A 271 29.98 7.45 11.92
N TRP A 272 30.64 7.91 10.86
CA TRP A 272 30.06 8.87 9.92
C TRP A 272 28.81 8.35 9.21
N PHE A 273 28.78 7.05 8.90
CA PHE A 273 27.60 6.42 8.31
C PHE A 273 26.41 6.53 9.26
N TRP A 274 26.53 6.05 10.50
CA TRP A 274 25.43 6.08 11.46
C TRP A 274 25.03 7.49 11.88
N GLU A 275 26.00 8.40 12.07
CA GLU A 275 25.72 9.84 12.29
C GLU A 275 24.91 10.43 11.12
N ALA A 276 25.22 10.05 9.87
CA ALA A 276 24.44 10.50 8.72
C ALA A 276 23.03 9.91 8.71
N VAL A 277 22.86 8.62 9.04
CA VAL A 277 21.56 7.95 9.11
C VAL A 277 20.67 8.51 10.22
N GLU A 278 21.23 8.82 11.39
CA GLU A 278 20.51 9.45 12.51
C GLU A 278 20.00 10.85 12.14
N ASN A 279 20.72 11.57 11.27
CA ASN A 279 20.33 12.90 10.77
C ASN A 279 19.36 12.86 9.58
N MET A 280 19.02 11.66 9.05
CA MET A 280 18.05 11.52 7.97
C MET A 280 16.61 11.59 8.49
N THR A 281 15.72 12.13 7.67
CA THR A 281 14.27 11.96 7.86
C THR A 281 13.90 10.48 7.75
N VAL A 282 12.76 10.07 8.33
CA VAL A 282 12.34 8.66 8.26
C VAL A 282 12.18 8.18 6.81
N GLU A 283 11.68 9.01 5.90
CA GLU A 283 11.54 8.60 4.49
C GLU A 283 12.90 8.39 3.82
N GLN A 284 13.91 9.20 4.16
CA GLN A 284 15.29 8.98 3.70
C GLN A 284 15.88 7.69 4.30
N GLN A 285 15.63 7.42 5.58
CA GLN A 285 16.05 6.16 6.22
C GLN A 285 15.39 4.95 5.54
N ARG A 286 14.10 5.02 5.21
CA ARG A 286 13.37 3.98 4.46
C ARG A 286 13.96 3.76 3.07
N ARG A 287 14.31 4.83 2.36
CA ARG A 287 14.97 4.74 1.03
C ARG A 287 16.36 4.10 1.13
N LEU A 288 17.14 4.47 2.15
CA LEU A 288 18.45 3.85 2.38
C LEU A 288 18.31 2.38 2.76
N LEU A 289 17.33 2.03 3.60
CA LEU A 289 17.03 0.64 3.94
C LEU A 289 16.61 -0.15 2.70
N PHE A 290 15.74 0.42 1.86
CA PHE A 290 15.33 -0.21 0.61
C PHE A 290 16.53 -0.42 -0.34
N PHE A 291 17.43 0.55 -0.44
CA PHE A 291 18.60 0.49 -1.33
C PHE A 291 19.48 -0.75 -1.12
N TRP A 292 19.69 -1.18 0.12
CA TRP A 292 20.53 -2.36 0.42
C TRP A 292 19.79 -3.62 0.86
N THR A 293 18.47 -3.57 1.04
CA THR A 293 17.69 -4.75 1.44
C THR A 293 16.50 -5.08 0.53
N SER A 294 16.08 -4.14 -0.32
CA SER A 294 14.76 -4.13 -0.97
C SER A 294 13.58 -4.19 0.01
N VAL A 295 13.80 -3.88 1.30
CA VAL A 295 12.77 -3.81 2.33
C VAL A 295 12.53 -2.34 2.67
N LYS A 296 11.28 -1.89 2.54
CA LYS A 296 10.87 -0.53 2.90
C LYS A 296 10.20 -0.46 4.28
N TYR A 297 9.49 -1.52 4.66
CA TYR A 297 8.76 -1.64 5.91
C TYR A 297 9.21 -2.91 6.64
N LEU A 298 9.61 -2.76 7.90
CA LEU A 298 10.14 -3.86 8.70
C LEU A 298 8.99 -4.72 9.25
N PRO A 299 9.25 -6.01 9.53
CA PRO A 299 8.33 -6.86 10.30
C PRO A 299 7.99 -6.27 11.67
N SER A 300 6.97 -6.85 12.32
CA SER A 300 6.59 -6.46 13.68
C SER A 300 7.71 -6.61 14.70
N ASP A 301 8.59 -7.60 14.48
CA ASP A 301 9.77 -7.87 15.32
C ASP A 301 10.98 -6.99 14.95
N GLY A 302 10.79 -5.92 14.17
CA GLY A 302 11.85 -5.01 13.76
C GLY A 302 12.89 -5.67 12.86
N PHE A 303 14.16 -5.35 13.08
CA PHE A 303 15.27 -5.90 12.29
C PHE A 303 15.49 -7.38 12.56
N SER A 304 15.18 -7.85 13.77
CA SER A 304 15.30 -9.27 14.13
C SER A 304 14.39 -10.18 13.28
N GLY A 305 13.28 -9.64 12.78
CA GLY A 305 12.34 -10.35 11.90
C GLY A 305 12.82 -10.57 10.46
N LEU A 306 13.94 -9.95 10.02
CA LEU A 306 14.44 -10.05 8.64
C LEU A 306 15.04 -11.42 8.27
N GLY A 307 15.22 -12.32 9.25
CA GLY A 307 15.72 -13.67 9.06
C GLY A 307 17.24 -13.79 8.81
N CYS A 308 17.95 -12.68 8.55
CA CYS A 308 19.41 -12.64 8.51
C CYS A 308 19.94 -11.25 8.93
N ARG A 309 21.20 -11.19 9.40
CA ARG A 309 21.86 -9.93 9.81
C ARG A 309 22.24 -9.09 8.59
N LEU A 310 22.31 -7.77 8.78
CA LEU A 310 22.81 -6.86 7.75
C LEU A 310 24.34 -6.80 7.79
N PHE A 311 24.97 -6.56 6.65
CA PHE A 311 26.42 -6.48 6.57
C PHE A 311 26.88 -5.23 5.81
N ILE A 312 27.77 -4.46 6.44
CA ILE A 312 28.52 -3.40 5.77
C ILE A 312 29.91 -3.92 5.44
N TYR A 313 30.20 -4.03 4.14
CA TYR A 313 31.49 -4.40 3.60
C TYR A 313 32.30 -3.16 3.24
N ARG A 314 33.60 -3.20 3.52
CA ARG A 314 34.53 -2.24 2.95
C ARG A 314 34.68 -2.50 1.46
N ALA A 315 34.23 -1.55 0.65
CA ALA A 315 34.36 -1.66 -0.80
C ALA A 315 35.84 -1.61 -1.22
N SER A 316 36.20 -2.42 -2.22
CA SER A 316 37.52 -2.41 -2.87
C SER A 316 37.64 -1.36 -3.98
N SER A 317 36.52 -0.72 -4.35
CA SER A 317 36.41 0.29 -5.40
C SER A 317 37.01 1.64 -5.01
N SER A 318 37.11 2.55 -5.98
CA SER A 318 37.57 3.92 -5.76
C SER A 318 36.73 4.61 -4.67
N ARG A 319 37.41 5.44 -3.87
CA ARG A 319 36.78 6.21 -2.79
C ARG A 319 35.78 7.24 -3.31
N ASP A 320 35.82 7.58 -4.60
CA ASP A 320 34.90 8.55 -5.20
C ASP A 320 33.55 7.95 -5.60
N HIS A 321 33.45 6.62 -5.68
CA HIS A 321 32.23 5.94 -6.11
C HIS A 321 31.11 6.04 -5.07
N LEU A 322 29.87 5.89 -5.54
CA LEU A 322 28.72 5.68 -4.66
C LEU A 322 28.81 4.32 -3.97
N PRO A 323 28.18 4.15 -2.80
CA PRO A 323 27.99 2.82 -2.22
C PRO A 323 27.18 1.94 -3.18
N THR A 324 27.44 0.64 -3.14
CA THR A 324 26.67 -0.36 -3.91
C THR A 324 26.06 -1.39 -2.98
N SER A 325 25.04 -2.11 -3.43
CA SER A 325 24.35 -3.09 -2.61
C SER A 325 24.18 -4.44 -3.30
N GLN A 326 24.02 -5.48 -2.48
CA GLN A 326 23.56 -6.80 -2.91
C GLN A 326 22.35 -7.16 -2.04
N THR A 327 21.18 -6.72 -2.49
CA THR A 327 19.96 -6.78 -1.68
C THR A 327 19.50 -8.19 -1.35
N CYS A 328 19.86 -9.18 -2.18
CA CYS A 328 19.63 -10.60 -1.91
C CYS A 328 20.26 -11.08 -0.59
N PHE A 329 21.35 -10.45 -0.16
CA PHE A 329 22.12 -10.83 1.03
C PHE A 329 22.17 -9.75 2.12
N TYR A 330 21.45 -8.64 1.95
CA TYR A 330 21.51 -7.48 2.85
C TYR A 330 22.92 -6.90 3.02
N HIS A 331 23.68 -6.87 1.93
CA HIS A 331 25.03 -6.33 1.90
C HIS A 331 25.05 -4.91 1.34
N LEU A 332 25.78 -4.02 2.03
CA LEU A 332 26.15 -2.70 1.55
C LEU A 332 27.67 -2.62 1.43
N ASN A 333 28.16 -2.38 0.23
CA ASN A 333 29.55 -2.10 -0.04
C ASN A 333 29.77 -0.60 0.12
N LEU A 334 30.43 -0.22 1.22
CA LEU A 334 30.69 1.15 1.60
C LEU A 334 32.15 1.52 1.29
N PRO A 335 32.41 2.44 0.34
CA PRO A 335 33.75 2.95 0.07
C PRO A 335 34.37 3.63 1.29
N ALA A 336 35.69 3.56 1.39
CA ALA A 336 36.44 4.17 2.49
C ALA A 336 36.58 5.68 2.29
N TYR A 337 35.47 6.41 2.42
CA TYR A 337 35.42 7.86 2.28
C TYR A 337 36.41 8.55 3.21
N THR A 338 36.92 9.71 2.78
CA THR A 338 37.97 10.45 3.47
C THR A 338 37.43 11.47 4.47
N SER A 339 36.13 11.83 4.37
CA SER A 339 35.49 12.80 5.26
C SER A 339 34.02 12.50 5.52
N SER A 340 33.50 13.02 6.64
CA SER A 340 32.07 12.94 6.99
C SER A 340 31.19 13.67 5.95
N SER A 341 31.64 14.83 5.44
CA SER A 341 30.92 15.55 4.37
C SER A 341 30.75 14.71 3.11
N MET A 342 31.80 13.97 2.72
CA MET A 342 31.73 13.06 1.57
C MET A 342 30.72 11.93 1.80
N MET A 343 30.76 11.28 2.97
CA MET A 343 29.77 10.27 3.37
C MET A 343 28.34 10.79 3.24
N GLN A 344 28.05 11.95 3.84
CA GLN A 344 26.72 12.55 3.81
C GLN A 344 26.28 12.93 2.40
N SER A 345 27.18 13.45 1.56
CA SER A 345 26.88 13.79 0.16
C SER A 345 26.55 12.53 -0.64
N ARG A 346 27.33 11.45 -0.48
CA ARG A 346 27.15 10.20 -1.21
C ARG A 346 25.86 9.47 -0.79
N LEU A 347 25.58 9.40 0.51
CA LEU A 347 24.31 8.86 1.01
C LEU A 347 23.10 9.69 0.59
N ARG A 348 23.23 11.03 0.56
CA ARG A 348 22.17 11.92 0.07
C ARG A 348 21.77 11.62 -1.38
N MET A 349 22.74 11.30 -2.25
CA MET A 349 22.44 10.91 -3.63
C MET A 349 21.67 9.58 -3.72
N ILE A 350 21.97 8.61 -2.85
CA ILE A 350 21.24 7.33 -2.81
C ILE A 350 19.77 7.53 -2.43
N VAL A 351 19.49 8.39 -1.45
CA VAL A 351 18.12 8.61 -0.93
C VAL A 351 17.31 9.62 -1.75
N GLN A 352 17.86 10.13 -2.85
CA GLN A 352 17.11 10.94 -3.81
C GLN A 352 16.13 10.06 -4.60
N GLU A 353 14.94 10.60 -4.82
CA GLU A 353 13.74 9.89 -5.30
C GLU A 353 13.93 9.19 -6.66
N HIS A 354 14.79 9.72 -7.53
CA HIS A 354 15.07 9.17 -8.86
C HIS A 354 16.10 8.03 -8.87
N MET A 355 16.88 7.85 -7.79
CA MET A 355 17.93 6.82 -7.71
C MET A 355 17.48 5.56 -6.95
N SER A 356 16.37 5.65 -6.21
CA SER A 356 15.84 4.56 -5.38
C SER A 356 15.10 3.46 -6.15
N SER A 357 14.90 3.60 -7.47
CA SER A 357 14.11 2.68 -8.31
C SER A 357 14.92 1.93 -9.38
N GLY A 358 16.25 1.97 -9.31
CA GLY A 358 17.12 1.23 -10.22
C GLY A 358 18.39 0.77 -9.50
N PHE A 359 18.54 -0.54 -9.34
CA PHE A 359 19.80 -1.09 -8.85
C PHE A 359 20.90 -0.83 -9.88
N GLY A 360 21.87 0.01 -9.50
CA GLY A 360 23.13 0.13 -10.22
C GLY A 360 23.02 0.74 -11.61
N VAL A 361 22.76 2.06 -11.68
CA VAL A 361 23.33 2.82 -12.79
C VAL A 361 24.84 2.86 -12.52
N SER A 362 25.53 1.92 -13.16
CA SER A 362 26.99 1.86 -13.21
C SER A 362 27.51 2.92 -14.16
#